data_AF-A0A8S2EGD2-F1
#
_entry.id   AF-A0A8S2EGD2-F1
#
_cell.length_a   1.000
_cell.length_b   1.000
_cell.length_c   1.000
_cell.angle_alpha   90.00
_cell.angle_beta   90.00
_cell.angle_gamma   90.00
#
_symmetry.space_group_name_H-M   'P 1'
#
loop_
_entity.id
_entity.type
_entity.pdbx_description
1 polymer ?
#
loop_
_entity_poly.entity_id
_entity_poly.type
_entity_poly.pdbx_seq_one_letter_code
_entity_poly.pdbx_strand_id
1 'polypeptide(L)'
;AQPFTSVNTFYNVIAQDGADPFIYKHTNGWYYFTKTTGGNVRLWRSHTLTGVDAGESKVVWTSKNTGASCKDIWAPEIHFLNQKWYIYFAATTCDGNNANHRMFVIENSNADPFQDKFSEKGKISDLTNKWAIDGTVLENKGQMYFLWSGWEGNTNVRQILYIAHMLNPWTIDSQRVEISRPSYSWETNQNPHVNEGPQVIVRSNVISLVYSASGSWSNSYLLGLITARTDSDLLKPLSWSKRSYPIFQSANGLFGPGHQSFTKSKDNREDWMIYHTARYSGSGWTRNIRAQPFTWNADNTPNLGTPRSPNSQIKVPSGEPNRDRYEAEAAVLKNGPYSRSEVSASNGLKVGHIDNSDSSVEFSVQCSKAGWYIVIVRTGNGSSGNALASHKLSVNNGGTSEVFTVYSGWNNWGSLTLRLKLNAGTNTLKVTKGQNFAEIDCLDVFIDQ
;
A
#
# COMPACT_ATOMS: atom_id res chain seq x y z
N ALA A 1 -20.31 8.02 28.48
CA ALA A 1 -19.63 7.84 27.18
C ALA A 1 -18.38 8.70 27.18
N GLN A 2 -17.27 8.21 26.63
CA GLN A 2 -16.10 9.07 26.38
C GLN A 2 -16.48 10.11 25.32
N PRO A 3 -16.06 11.38 25.46
CA PRO A 3 -16.29 12.37 24.41
C PRO A 3 -15.54 11.97 23.12
N PHE A 4 -16.15 12.26 21.97
CA PHE A 4 -15.54 12.09 20.66
C PHE A 4 -15.87 13.27 19.77
N THR A 5 -15.05 13.46 18.73
CA THR A 5 -15.31 14.46 17.68
C THR A 5 -15.59 13.73 16.37
N SER A 6 -16.69 14.08 15.71
CA SER A 6 -16.92 13.63 14.33
C SER A 6 -16.03 14.43 13.39
N VAL A 7 -15.10 13.75 12.71
CA VAL A 7 -14.12 14.36 11.82
C VAL A 7 -14.23 13.79 10.40
N ASN A 8 -13.97 14.64 9.41
CA ASN A 8 -13.87 14.25 8.00
C ASN A 8 -12.40 14.17 7.55
N THR A 9 -11.49 13.87 8.48
CA THR A 9 -10.05 13.82 8.24
C THR A 9 -9.43 12.59 8.88
N PHE A 10 -8.27 12.18 8.36
CA PHE A 10 -7.44 11.11 8.88
C PHE A 10 -5.97 11.51 8.88
N TYR A 11 -5.17 10.73 9.61
CA TYR A 11 -3.71 10.79 9.53
C TYR A 11 -3.21 9.59 8.74
N ASN A 12 -2.22 9.79 7.87
CA ASN A 12 -1.39 8.66 7.45
C ASN A 12 -0.71 8.06 8.69
N VAL A 13 -0.48 6.75 8.74
CA VAL A 13 -0.41 5.76 7.65
C VAL A 13 -1.71 4.95 7.48
N ILE A 14 -1.98 4.40 6.29
CA ILE A 14 -3.16 3.52 6.07
C ILE A 14 -2.85 2.03 6.27
N ALA A 15 -1.58 1.65 6.28
CA ALA A 15 -1.09 0.37 6.78
C ALA A 15 0.29 0.55 7.41
N GLN A 16 0.46 0.14 8.67
CA GLN A 16 1.74 0.30 9.39
C GLN A 16 2.86 -0.58 8.83
N ASP A 17 2.51 -1.67 8.16
CA ASP A 17 3.44 -2.58 7.51
C ASP A 17 2.98 -2.90 6.09
N GLY A 18 3.91 -2.83 5.15
CA GLY A 18 3.65 -3.22 3.78
C GLY A 18 4.54 -2.53 2.77
N ALA A 19 4.60 -3.16 1.62
CA ALA A 19 5.37 -2.77 0.47
C ALA A 19 4.53 -2.99 -0.79
N ASP A 20 4.89 -2.25 -1.84
CA ASP A 20 4.38 -2.45 -3.20
C ASP A 20 2.83 -2.49 -3.26
N PRO A 21 2.16 -1.42 -2.79
CA PRO A 21 0.70 -1.39 -2.68
C PRO A 21 0.01 -1.24 -4.03
N PHE A 22 -0.94 -2.12 -4.33
CA PHE A 22 -1.82 -1.99 -5.48
C PHE A 22 -3.29 -1.96 -5.05
N ILE A 23 -4.04 -0.96 -5.49
CA ILE A 23 -5.47 -0.82 -5.19
C ILE A 23 -6.31 -0.67 -6.46
N TYR A 24 -7.27 -1.58 -6.63
CA TYR A 24 -8.28 -1.53 -7.68
C TYR A 24 -9.65 -1.19 -7.09
N LYS A 25 -10.26 -0.07 -7.51
CA LYS A 25 -11.65 0.23 -7.16
C LYS A 25 -12.59 -0.35 -8.22
N HIS A 26 -13.43 -1.30 -7.83
CA HIS A 26 -14.41 -1.89 -8.73
C HIS A 26 -15.76 -1.16 -8.65
N THR A 27 -16.55 -1.29 -9.72
CA THR A 27 -17.93 -0.75 -9.84
C THR A 27 -18.93 -1.33 -8.83
N ASN A 28 -18.56 -2.36 -8.08
CA ASN A 28 -19.41 -3.00 -7.07
C ASN A 28 -19.29 -2.33 -5.69
N GLY A 29 -18.53 -1.23 -5.60
CA GLY A 29 -18.34 -0.46 -4.37
C GLY A 29 -17.20 -0.97 -3.47
N TRP A 30 -16.42 -1.95 -3.92
CA TRP A 30 -15.25 -2.45 -3.20
C TRP A 30 -13.95 -1.89 -3.76
N TYR A 31 -13.03 -1.58 -2.85
CA TYR A 31 -11.60 -1.51 -3.13
C TYR A 31 -11.00 -2.90 -2.90
N TYR A 32 -10.27 -3.39 -3.88
CA TYR A 32 -9.44 -4.58 -3.78
C TYR A 32 -7.99 -4.17 -3.64
N PHE A 33 -7.32 -4.70 -2.62
CA PHE A 33 -5.98 -4.28 -2.24
C PHE A 33 -5.04 -5.48 -2.16
N THR A 34 -3.83 -5.29 -2.68
CA THR A 34 -2.72 -6.25 -2.59
C THR A 34 -1.45 -5.50 -2.16
N LYS A 35 -0.59 -6.20 -1.43
CA LYS A 35 0.74 -5.74 -1.01
C LYS A 35 1.69 -6.93 -0.94
N THR A 36 2.99 -6.68 -1.02
CA THR A 36 4.01 -7.73 -0.83
C THR A 36 3.89 -8.34 0.57
N THR A 37 3.75 -9.67 0.62
CA THR A 37 3.81 -10.45 1.88
C THR A 37 5.08 -11.30 1.98
N GLY A 38 5.84 -11.42 0.88
CA GLY A 38 7.04 -12.26 0.77
C GLY A 38 6.77 -13.74 0.54
N GLY A 39 5.68 -14.30 1.06
CA GLY A 39 5.42 -15.75 1.03
C GLY A 39 4.16 -16.21 0.26
N ASN A 40 3.20 -15.32 0.03
CA ASN A 40 1.94 -15.64 -0.63
C ASN A 40 1.33 -14.43 -1.35
N VAL A 41 0.29 -14.67 -2.13
CA VAL A 41 -0.58 -13.61 -2.62
C VAL A 41 -1.81 -13.57 -1.71
N ARG A 42 -1.97 -12.46 -1.00
CA ARG A 42 -3.15 -12.16 -0.18
C ARG A 42 -3.92 -11.02 -0.84
N LEU A 43 -5.23 -11.18 -0.85
CA LEU A 43 -6.18 -10.19 -1.35
C LEU A 43 -6.97 -9.64 -0.16
N TRP A 44 -7.04 -8.31 -0.06
CA TRP A 44 -7.88 -7.59 0.87
C TRP A 44 -9.04 -6.91 0.11
N ARG A 45 -10.17 -6.68 0.77
CA ARG A 45 -11.21 -5.79 0.29
C ARG A 45 -11.80 -4.92 1.40
N SER A 46 -12.14 -3.67 1.08
CA SER A 46 -12.88 -2.76 1.96
C SER A 46 -13.78 -1.83 1.13
N HIS A 47 -14.85 -1.31 1.73
CA HIS A 47 -15.68 -0.25 1.14
C HIS A 47 -15.04 1.15 1.23
N THR A 48 -13.93 1.26 1.95
CA THR A 48 -13.16 2.49 2.12
C THR A 48 -11.71 2.25 1.69
N LEU A 49 -11.14 3.18 0.96
CA LEU A 49 -9.72 3.23 0.61
C LEU A 49 -8.86 3.32 1.87
N THR A 50 -9.28 4.09 2.88
CA THR A 50 -8.48 4.28 4.11
C THR A 50 -8.62 3.17 5.14
N GLY A 51 -9.55 2.22 4.93
CA GLY A 51 -9.76 1.06 5.80
C GLY A 51 -9.25 -0.27 5.23
N VAL A 52 -8.59 -0.28 4.07
CA VAL A 52 -8.21 -1.51 3.34
C VAL A 52 -7.36 -2.49 4.15
N ASP A 53 -6.48 -2.02 5.02
CA ASP A 53 -5.58 -2.89 5.81
C ASP A 53 -6.33 -3.71 6.87
N ALA A 54 -7.43 -3.16 7.41
CA ALA A 54 -8.36 -3.85 8.30
C ALA A 54 -9.44 -4.65 7.55
N GLY A 55 -9.56 -4.44 6.23
CA GLY A 55 -10.58 -5.05 5.40
C GLY A 55 -10.57 -6.58 5.43
N GLU A 56 -11.63 -7.18 4.89
CA GLU A 56 -11.71 -8.63 4.73
C GLU A 56 -10.54 -9.11 3.88
N SER A 57 -9.86 -10.18 4.29
CA SER A 57 -8.73 -10.70 3.52
C SER A 57 -8.70 -12.22 3.43
N LYS A 58 -8.18 -12.71 2.30
CA LYS A 58 -7.92 -14.13 2.08
C LYS A 58 -6.59 -14.33 1.36
N VAL A 59 -5.87 -15.40 1.70
CA VAL A 59 -4.78 -15.89 0.86
C VAL A 59 -5.40 -16.52 -0.37
N VAL A 60 -5.07 -16.00 -1.55
CA VAL A 60 -5.64 -16.46 -2.83
C VAL A 60 -4.73 -17.39 -3.59
N TRP A 61 -3.43 -17.33 -3.28
CA TRP A 61 -2.44 -18.22 -3.84
C TRP A 61 -1.27 -18.34 -2.88
N THR A 62 -0.72 -19.56 -2.77
CA THR A 62 0.50 -19.87 -2.03
C THR A 62 1.40 -20.70 -2.93
N SER A 63 2.70 -20.48 -2.79
CA SER A 63 3.73 -21.31 -3.43
C SER A 63 3.52 -22.80 -3.15
N LYS A 64 3.73 -23.63 -4.17
CA LYS A 64 3.76 -25.10 -4.05
C LYS A 64 5.10 -25.61 -3.49
N ASN A 65 6.00 -24.70 -3.08
CA ASN A 65 7.38 -24.97 -2.65
C ASN A 65 8.19 -25.78 -3.67
N THR A 66 7.82 -25.66 -4.95
CA THR A 66 8.43 -26.34 -6.10
C THR A 66 8.29 -25.44 -7.34
N GLY A 67 9.15 -25.64 -8.33
CA GLY A 67 9.04 -24.94 -9.62
C GLY A 67 9.51 -23.49 -9.62
N ALA A 68 9.01 -22.72 -10.59
CA ALA A 68 9.50 -21.38 -10.94
C ALA A 68 8.92 -20.25 -10.09
N SER A 69 7.76 -20.44 -9.46
CA SER A 69 7.07 -19.47 -8.60
C SER A 69 7.05 -19.95 -7.15
N CYS A 70 8.22 -19.94 -6.51
CA CYS A 70 8.46 -20.66 -5.25
C CYS A 70 8.72 -19.75 -4.04
N LYS A 71 9.61 -18.76 -4.19
CA LYS A 71 10.04 -17.85 -3.12
C LYS A 71 9.93 -16.40 -3.58
N ASP A 72 10.10 -15.47 -2.65
CA ASP A 72 10.23 -14.04 -2.91
C ASP A 72 9.04 -13.50 -3.70
N ILE A 73 7.84 -13.70 -3.13
CA ILE A 73 6.59 -13.29 -3.77
C ILE A 73 6.43 -11.78 -3.61
N TRP A 74 6.64 -11.04 -4.70
CA TRP A 74 6.71 -9.57 -4.69
C TRP A 74 5.64 -8.91 -5.56
N ALA A 75 5.27 -7.69 -5.16
CA ALA A 75 4.42 -6.74 -5.88
C ALA A 75 3.19 -7.36 -6.57
N PRO A 76 2.31 -8.06 -5.83
CA PRO A 76 1.07 -8.55 -6.41
C PRO A 76 0.16 -7.39 -6.82
N GLU A 77 -0.38 -7.41 -8.03
CA GLU A 77 -1.35 -6.44 -8.56
C GLU A 77 -2.63 -7.12 -9.01
N ILE A 78 -3.79 -6.72 -8.46
CA ILE A 78 -5.10 -7.22 -8.89
C ILE A 78 -5.70 -6.35 -10.00
N HIS A 79 -6.00 -6.95 -11.14
CA HIS A 79 -6.65 -6.30 -12.28
C HIS A 79 -7.97 -6.98 -12.59
N PHE A 80 -8.94 -6.21 -13.11
CA PHE A 80 -10.16 -6.76 -13.70
C PHE A 80 -10.13 -6.50 -15.21
N LEU A 81 -9.91 -7.57 -15.97
CA LEU A 81 -9.67 -7.53 -17.42
C LEU A 81 -10.59 -8.55 -18.08
N ASN A 82 -11.19 -8.22 -19.23
CA ASN A 82 -12.05 -9.14 -19.97
C ASN A 82 -13.13 -9.84 -19.09
N GLN A 83 -13.74 -9.08 -18.17
CA GLN A 83 -14.76 -9.56 -17.21
C GLN A 83 -14.27 -10.61 -16.20
N LYS A 84 -12.95 -10.71 -15.96
CA LYS A 84 -12.34 -11.63 -15.01
C LYS A 84 -11.27 -10.94 -14.18
N TRP A 85 -10.94 -11.55 -13.05
CA TRP A 85 -9.89 -11.08 -12.15
C TRP A 85 -8.58 -11.75 -12.46
N TYR A 86 -7.52 -10.96 -12.56
CA TYR A 86 -6.15 -11.41 -12.72
C TYR A 86 -5.29 -10.84 -11.61
N ILE A 87 -4.41 -11.64 -11.03
CA ILE A 87 -3.37 -11.13 -10.14
C ILE A 87 -2.01 -11.45 -10.73
N TYR A 88 -1.24 -10.41 -11.03
CA TYR A 88 0.14 -10.51 -11.49
C TYR A 88 1.08 -10.37 -10.30
N PHE A 89 2.13 -11.19 -10.22
CA PHE A 89 3.12 -11.09 -9.14
C PHE A 89 4.47 -11.59 -9.62
N ALA A 90 5.55 -11.10 -9.01
CA ALA A 90 6.89 -11.62 -9.23
C ALA A 90 7.19 -12.75 -8.23
N ALA A 91 7.94 -13.75 -8.68
CA ALA A 91 8.45 -14.82 -7.82
C ALA A 91 9.72 -15.41 -8.41
N THR A 92 10.52 -16.08 -7.57
CA THR A 92 11.71 -16.81 -7.99
C THR A 92 11.61 -18.31 -7.69
N THR A 93 12.53 -19.08 -8.25
CA THR A 93 12.71 -20.51 -8.01
C THR A 93 13.05 -20.83 -6.55
N CYS A 94 12.92 -22.09 -6.14
CA CYS A 94 13.10 -22.48 -4.74
C CYS A 94 14.51 -22.31 -4.19
N ASP A 95 15.51 -22.14 -5.06
CA ASP A 95 16.88 -21.78 -4.67
C ASP A 95 16.99 -20.34 -4.13
N GLY A 96 15.96 -19.50 -4.31
CA GLY A 96 15.97 -18.10 -3.89
C GLY A 96 16.90 -17.22 -4.72
N ASN A 97 17.35 -17.68 -5.89
CA ASN A 97 18.28 -16.90 -6.70
C ASN A 97 17.54 -15.74 -7.36
N ASN A 98 17.96 -14.51 -7.05
CA ASN A 98 17.32 -13.31 -7.61
C ASN A 98 17.27 -13.33 -9.15
N ALA A 99 18.28 -13.86 -9.84
CA ALA A 99 18.32 -13.90 -11.31
C ALA A 99 17.18 -14.70 -11.95
N ASN A 100 16.52 -15.56 -11.17
CA ASN A 100 15.41 -16.40 -11.63
C ASN A 100 14.03 -15.74 -11.47
N HIS A 101 13.94 -14.51 -10.93
CA HIS A 101 12.66 -13.81 -10.82
C HIS A 101 11.97 -13.64 -12.16
N ARG A 102 10.70 -14.03 -12.22
CA ARG A 102 9.81 -13.84 -13.36
C ARG A 102 8.46 -13.36 -12.87
N MET A 103 7.67 -12.83 -13.81
CA MET A 103 6.28 -12.51 -13.59
C MET A 103 5.39 -13.74 -13.79
N PHE A 104 4.39 -13.88 -12.94
CA PHE A 104 3.38 -14.92 -12.96
C PHE A 104 1.99 -14.30 -12.87
N VAL A 105 0.98 -15.05 -13.32
CA VAL A 105 -0.41 -14.62 -13.29
C VAL A 105 -1.35 -15.74 -12.84
N ILE A 106 -2.31 -15.38 -12.01
CA ILE A 106 -3.43 -16.21 -11.57
C ILE A 106 -4.76 -15.57 -11.97
N GLU A 107 -5.77 -16.38 -12.32
CA GLU A 107 -7.08 -15.94 -12.80
C GLU A 107 -8.20 -16.40 -11.87
N ASN A 108 -9.18 -15.55 -11.60
CA ASN A 108 -10.48 -15.92 -11.07
C ASN A 108 -11.60 -15.38 -11.97
N SER A 109 -12.46 -16.28 -12.46
CA SER A 109 -13.57 -15.93 -13.35
C SER A 109 -14.87 -15.57 -12.62
N ASN A 110 -14.93 -15.72 -11.30
CA ASN A 110 -16.10 -15.31 -10.53
C ASN A 110 -16.19 -13.78 -10.48
N ALA A 111 -17.42 -13.23 -10.52
CA ALA A 111 -17.63 -11.79 -10.43
C ALA A 111 -17.14 -11.22 -9.09
N ASP A 112 -17.27 -11.97 -7.99
CA ASP A 112 -16.64 -11.65 -6.71
C ASP A 112 -15.35 -12.48 -6.56
N PRO A 113 -14.15 -11.86 -6.57
CA PRO A 113 -12.89 -12.59 -6.46
C PRO A 113 -12.68 -13.20 -5.07
N PHE A 114 -13.58 -12.91 -4.10
CA PHE A 114 -13.65 -13.60 -2.82
C PHE A 114 -14.33 -14.96 -2.89
N GLN A 115 -15.10 -15.23 -3.93
CA GLN A 115 -15.63 -16.54 -4.24
C GLN A 115 -14.66 -17.31 -5.14
N ASP A 116 -14.80 -18.64 -5.16
CA ASP A 116 -13.97 -19.58 -5.93
C ASP A 116 -12.45 -19.44 -5.70
N LYS A 117 -11.69 -20.26 -6.43
CA LYS A 117 -10.23 -20.32 -6.37
C LYS A 117 -9.63 -19.61 -7.56
N PHE A 118 -8.52 -18.91 -7.32
CA PHE A 118 -7.66 -18.44 -8.37
C PHE A 118 -6.91 -19.64 -9.00
N SER A 119 -6.89 -19.70 -10.33
CA SER A 119 -6.22 -20.72 -11.12
C SER A 119 -4.92 -20.17 -11.71
N GLU A 120 -3.84 -20.95 -11.68
CA GLU A 120 -2.57 -20.55 -12.26
C GLU A 120 -2.66 -20.51 -13.78
N LYS A 121 -2.33 -19.34 -14.37
CA LYS A 121 -2.14 -19.20 -15.82
C LYS A 121 -0.67 -19.39 -16.21
N GLY A 122 0.23 -19.30 -15.24
CA GLY A 122 1.65 -19.58 -15.38
C GLY A 122 2.48 -18.31 -15.48
N LYS A 123 3.68 -18.46 -16.04
CA LYS A 123 4.61 -17.36 -16.26
C LYS A 123 4.15 -16.48 -17.42
N ILE A 124 4.13 -15.17 -17.22
CA ILE A 124 3.99 -14.19 -18.31
C ILE A 124 5.39 -13.73 -18.72
N SER A 125 5.77 -14.00 -19.98
CA SER A 125 7.11 -13.70 -20.48
C SER A 125 7.11 -13.43 -21.96
N ASP A 126 7.97 -12.51 -22.39
CA ASP A 126 8.39 -12.40 -23.78
C ASP A 126 9.36 -13.55 -24.17
N LEU A 127 9.73 -13.61 -25.45
CA LEU A 127 10.63 -14.65 -25.99
C LEU A 127 12.02 -14.68 -25.34
N THR A 128 12.50 -13.55 -24.81
CA THR A 128 13.83 -13.49 -24.19
C THR A 128 13.86 -14.07 -22.78
N ASN A 129 12.69 -14.14 -22.11
CA ASN A 129 12.51 -14.71 -20.78
C ASN A 129 13.58 -14.25 -19.76
N LYS A 130 13.90 -12.95 -19.75
CA LYS A 130 14.84 -12.34 -18.81
C LYS A 130 14.20 -12.12 -17.44
N TRP A 131 15.03 -11.73 -16.47
CA TRP A 131 14.58 -11.26 -15.17
C TRP A 131 13.50 -10.19 -15.32
N ALA A 132 12.39 -10.35 -14.59
CA ALA A 132 11.23 -9.48 -14.68
C ALA A 132 10.48 -9.41 -13.33
N ILE A 133 10.19 -8.18 -12.88
CA ILE A 133 9.38 -7.87 -11.70
C ILE A 133 8.41 -6.71 -11.97
N ASP A 134 7.57 -6.39 -11.00
CA ASP A 134 6.71 -5.19 -10.98
C ASP A 134 5.89 -5.01 -12.26
N GLY A 135 5.16 -6.06 -12.64
CA GLY A 135 4.38 -6.05 -13.87
C GLY A 135 2.98 -5.45 -13.70
N THR A 136 2.58 -4.58 -14.62
CA THR A 136 1.23 -4.00 -14.71
C THR A 136 0.68 -4.09 -16.13
N VAL A 137 -0.61 -3.78 -16.30
CA VAL A 137 -1.32 -3.87 -17.59
C VAL A 137 -1.82 -2.49 -18.03
N LEU A 138 -1.68 -2.19 -19.32
CA LEU A 138 -2.27 -1.02 -19.99
C LEU A 138 -3.24 -1.48 -21.08
N GLU A 139 -4.49 -1.07 -20.97
CA GLU A 139 -5.46 -1.13 -22.07
C GLU A 139 -5.50 0.22 -22.79
N ASN A 140 -5.24 0.22 -24.11
CA ASN A 140 -5.32 1.43 -24.94
C ASN A 140 -5.90 1.08 -26.31
N LYS A 141 -6.97 1.77 -26.71
CA LYS A 141 -7.65 1.60 -28.01
C LYS A 141 -7.99 0.13 -28.35
N GLY A 142 -8.45 -0.63 -27.36
CA GLY A 142 -8.82 -2.04 -27.53
C GLY A 142 -7.62 -3.00 -27.69
N GLN A 143 -6.40 -2.53 -27.48
CA GLN A 143 -5.20 -3.34 -27.37
C GLN A 143 -4.76 -3.42 -25.91
N MET A 144 -4.07 -4.50 -25.55
CA MET A 144 -3.55 -4.74 -24.21
C MET A 144 -2.03 -4.85 -24.24
N TYR A 145 -1.37 -4.24 -23.27
CA TYR A 145 0.08 -4.25 -23.16
C TYR A 145 0.50 -4.60 -21.73
N PHE A 146 1.55 -5.42 -21.62
CA PHE A 146 2.21 -5.68 -20.35
C PHE A 146 3.39 -4.74 -20.20
N LEU A 147 3.52 -4.10 -19.04
CA LEU A 147 4.64 -3.24 -18.69
C LEU A 147 5.32 -3.80 -17.45
N TRP A 148 6.66 -3.83 -17.43
CA TRP A 148 7.39 -4.43 -16.30
C TRP A 148 8.80 -3.84 -16.16
N SER A 149 9.39 -4.06 -14.99
CA SER A 149 10.83 -3.85 -14.76
C SER A 149 11.62 -5.10 -15.14
N GLY A 150 12.64 -4.98 -15.98
CA GLY A 150 13.41 -6.11 -16.46
C GLY A 150 14.91 -5.84 -16.64
N TRP A 151 15.70 -6.90 -16.73
CA TRP A 151 17.13 -6.79 -17.07
C TRP A 151 17.35 -6.75 -18.59
N GLU A 152 18.33 -5.94 -19.02
CA GLU A 152 18.82 -5.93 -20.41
C GLU A 152 19.42 -7.28 -20.82
N GLY A 153 20.19 -7.89 -19.92
CA GLY A 153 20.85 -9.18 -20.10
C GLY A 153 20.51 -10.18 -18.99
N ASN A 154 21.51 -10.99 -18.61
CA ASN A 154 21.37 -12.00 -17.55
C ASN A 154 22.04 -11.58 -16.23
N THR A 155 22.55 -10.35 -16.14
CA THR A 155 23.31 -9.84 -15.01
C THR A 155 22.61 -8.64 -14.38
N ASN A 156 22.75 -8.52 -13.06
CA ASN A 156 22.13 -7.45 -12.27
C ASN A 156 22.92 -6.14 -12.38
N VAL A 157 22.86 -5.49 -13.55
CA VAL A 157 23.54 -4.21 -13.82
C VAL A 157 22.55 -3.05 -13.67
N ARG A 158 21.37 -3.19 -14.28
CA ARG A 158 20.33 -2.18 -14.29
C ARG A 158 18.96 -2.81 -14.48
N GLN A 159 17.96 -2.17 -13.90
CA GLN A 159 16.56 -2.43 -14.18
C GLN A 159 16.01 -1.40 -15.16
N ILE A 160 15.26 -1.86 -16.16
CA ILE A 160 14.75 -1.10 -17.30
C ILE A 160 13.26 -1.35 -17.43
N LEU A 161 12.49 -0.33 -17.82
CA LEU A 161 11.08 -0.49 -18.12
C LEU A 161 10.89 -0.99 -19.55
N TYR A 162 10.14 -2.07 -19.68
CA TYR A 162 9.73 -2.65 -20.95
C TYR A 162 8.22 -2.60 -21.13
N ILE A 163 7.79 -2.62 -22.39
CA ILE A 163 6.41 -2.84 -22.82
C ILE A 163 6.36 -3.94 -23.88
N ALA A 164 5.31 -4.76 -23.89
CA ALA A 164 5.01 -5.70 -24.96
C ALA A 164 3.50 -5.83 -25.15
N HIS A 165 3.06 -6.13 -26.37
CA HIS A 165 1.66 -6.42 -26.66
C HIS A 165 1.25 -7.76 -26.05
N MET A 166 -0.02 -7.83 -25.67
CA MET A 166 -0.65 -9.01 -25.08
C MET A 166 -1.78 -9.49 -25.98
N LEU A 167 -1.74 -10.77 -26.37
CA LEU A 167 -2.84 -11.45 -27.06
C LEU A 167 -4.06 -11.62 -26.15
N ASN A 168 -3.82 -11.84 -24.85
CA ASN A 168 -4.82 -11.99 -23.80
C ASN A 168 -4.17 -11.66 -22.43
N PRO A 169 -4.94 -11.60 -21.33
CA PRO A 169 -4.42 -11.20 -20.02
C PRO A 169 -3.24 -12.03 -19.46
N TRP A 170 -2.83 -13.13 -20.09
CA TRP A 170 -1.71 -13.96 -19.62
C TRP A 170 -0.69 -14.32 -20.71
N THR A 171 -0.81 -13.77 -21.93
CA THR A 171 0.05 -14.14 -23.07
C THR A 171 0.59 -12.91 -23.78
N ILE A 172 1.91 -12.73 -23.77
CA ILE A 172 2.63 -11.74 -24.59
C ILE A 172 2.84 -12.33 -25.99
N ASP A 173 2.58 -11.55 -27.05
CA ASP A 173 2.71 -11.96 -28.45
C ASP A 173 3.61 -11.04 -29.30
N SER A 174 4.27 -10.05 -28.69
CA SER A 174 5.29 -9.23 -29.33
C SER A 174 6.66 -9.39 -28.66
N GLN A 175 7.68 -8.81 -29.30
CA GLN A 175 8.95 -8.55 -28.63
C GLN A 175 8.75 -7.54 -27.50
N ARG A 176 9.60 -7.62 -26.46
CA ARG A 176 9.72 -6.55 -25.47
C ARG A 176 10.37 -5.32 -26.09
N VAL A 177 9.84 -4.15 -25.79
CA VAL A 177 10.34 -2.85 -26.24
C VAL A 177 10.77 -2.06 -25.01
N GLU A 178 12.00 -1.59 -25.00
CA GLU A 178 12.49 -0.70 -23.96
C GLU A 178 11.86 0.69 -24.10
N ILE A 179 11.33 1.23 -23.00
CA ILE A 179 10.70 2.56 -22.97
C ILE A 179 11.33 3.53 -21.95
N SER A 180 12.06 3.01 -20.95
CA SER A 180 12.88 3.84 -20.07
C SER A 180 14.01 3.05 -19.44
N ARG A 181 15.20 3.65 -19.42
CA ARG A 181 16.36 3.19 -18.64
C ARG A 181 16.85 4.29 -17.71
N PRO A 182 17.51 3.96 -16.58
CA PRO A 182 18.23 4.93 -15.76
C PRO A 182 19.23 5.75 -16.60
N SER A 183 19.05 7.07 -16.61
CA SER A 183 19.82 8.01 -17.43
C SER A 183 20.18 9.29 -16.68
N TYR A 184 19.44 9.65 -15.63
CA TYR A 184 19.69 10.83 -14.81
C TYR A 184 20.44 10.48 -13.53
N SER A 185 21.18 11.45 -12.97
CA SER A 185 21.98 11.26 -11.75
C SER A 185 21.15 10.78 -10.55
N TRP A 186 19.88 11.14 -10.48
CA TRP A 186 18.95 10.69 -9.45
C TRP A 186 18.47 9.23 -9.64
N GLU A 187 18.71 8.64 -10.81
CA GLU A 187 18.41 7.23 -11.13
C GLU A 187 19.65 6.32 -11.03
N THR A 188 20.84 6.90 -11.14
CA THR A 188 22.13 6.21 -11.18
C THR A 188 22.98 6.42 -9.92
N ASN A 189 22.35 6.81 -8.81
CA ASN A 189 23.02 7.07 -7.53
C ASN A 189 23.11 5.83 -6.62
N GLN A 190 22.57 4.69 -7.05
CA GLN A 190 22.65 3.38 -6.39
C GLN A 190 23.12 2.33 -7.40
N ASN A 191 23.63 1.19 -6.92
CA ASN A 191 24.00 0.05 -7.75
C ASN A 191 23.23 -1.22 -7.29
N PRO A 192 22.51 -1.93 -8.16
CA PRO A 192 22.24 -1.63 -9.58
C PRO A 192 21.45 -0.33 -9.77
N HIS A 193 21.49 0.22 -10.98
CA HIS A 193 20.66 1.38 -11.35
C HIS A 193 19.22 0.91 -11.57
N VAL A 194 18.21 1.69 -11.13
CA VAL A 194 16.82 1.20 -11.09
C VAL A 194 15.84 2.14 -11.78
N ASN A 195 15.05 1.58 -12.69
CA ASN A 195 13.71 2.04 -13.06
C ASN A 195 12.79 0.82 -12.90
N GLU A 196 11.83 0.86 -11.96
CA GLU A 196 10.94 -0.26 -11.62
C GLU A 196 9.53 0.24 -11.23
N GLY A 197 8.64 -0.63 -10.73
CA GLY A 197 7.30 -0.23 -10.28
C GLY A 197 6.48 0.62 -11.28
N PRO A 198 6.41 0.26 -12.58
CA PRO A 198 5.62 1.02 -13.54
C PRO A 198 4.14 1.01 -13.15
N GLN A 199 3.52 2.19 -13.11
CA GLN A 199 2.07 2.33 -12.97
C GLN A 199 1.55 3.30 -14.01
N VAL A 200 0.48 2.90 -14.70
CA VAL A 200 -0.08 3.70 -15.77
C VAL A 200 -1.36 4.40 -15.32
N ILE A 201 -1.46 5.68 -15.67
CA ILE A 201 -2.69 6.44 -15.57
C ILE A 201 -2.91 7.24 -16.85
N VAL A 202 -4.13 7.18 -17.37
CA VAL A 202 -4.49 7.82 -18.64
C VAL A 202 -5.46 8.96 -18.37
N ARG A 203 -5.17 10.14 -18.90
CA ARG A 203 -6.08 11.29 -18.88
C ARG A 203 -6.09 11.97 -20.24
N SER A 204 -7.29 12.14 -20.78
CA SER A 204 -7.49 12.66 -22.14
C SER A 204 -6.69 11.81 -23.15
N ASN A 205 -5.76 12.41 -23.87
CA ASN A 205 -4.89 11.74 -24.84
C ASN A 205 -3.44 11.54 -24.35
N VAL A 206 -3.20 11.63 -23.03
CA VAL A 206 -1.88 11.39 -22.42
C VAL A 206 -1.92 10.11 -21.60
N ILE A 207 -1.00 9.19 -21.92
CA ILE A 207 -0.62 8.07 -21.08
C ILE A 207 0.54 8.53 -20.21
N SER A 208 0.35 8.51 -18.89
CA SER A 208 1.42 8.76 -17.92
C SER A 208 1.83 7.44 -17.28
N LEU A 209 3.09 7.05 -17.46
CA LEU A 209 3.69 5.93 -16.74
C LEU A 209 4.60 6.51 -15.66
N VAL A 210 4.13 6.41 -14.41
CA VAL A 210 4.90 6.76 -13.22
C VAL A 210 5.69 5.54 -12.78
N TYR A 211 6.98 5.69 -12.55
CA TYR A 211 7.86 4.58 -12.20
C TYR A 211 8.75 4.96 -11.03
N SER A 212 9.22 3.97 -10.29
CA SER A 212 10.16 4.15 -9.20
C SER A 212 11.60 4.12 -9.71
N ALA A 213 12.47 4.95 -9.14
CA ALA A 213 13.87 5.00 -9.49
C ALA A 213 14.77 5.04 -8.25
N SER A 214 16.06 4.76 -8.46
CA SER A 214 17.04 4.49 -7.39
C SER A 214 16.70 3.19 -6.62
N GLY A 215 17.56 2.75 -5.71
CA GLY A 215 17.37 1.51 -4.96
C GLY A 215 16.26 1.60 -3.92
N SER A 216 15.30 0.66 -3.95
CA SER A 216 14.19 0.54 -2.97
C SER A 216 14.65 0.28 -1.53
N TRP A 217 15.92 -0.07 -1.34
CA TRP A 217 16.58 -0.19 -0.03
C TRP A 217 17.18 1.13 0.49
N SER A 218 17.02 2.24 -0.24
CA SER A 218 17.66 3.53 0.07
C SER A 218 16.66 4.64 0.34
N ASN A 219 17.10 5.68 1.05
CA ASN A 219 16.32 6.93 1.22
C ASN A 219 16.13 7.72 -0.09
N SER A 220 16.90 7.37 -1.14
CA SER A 220 16.89 8.02 -2.44
C SER A 220 15.83 7.46 -3.38
N TYR A 221 15.09 6.41 -2.96
CA TYR A 221 13.97 5.88 -3.74
C TYR A 221 12.90 6.95 -3.98
N LEU A 222 12.47 7.11 -5.24
CA LEU A 222 11.63 8.23 -5.66
C LEU A 222 10.86 7.88 -6.94
N LEU A 223 9.94 8.74 -7.40
CA LEU A 223 9.17 8.53 -8.62
C LEU A 223 9.60 9.44 -9.78
N GLY A 224 9.79 8.83 -10.95
CA GLY A 224 9.94 9.47 -12.26
C GLY A 224 8.69 9.33 -13.12
N LEU A 225 8.72 9.96 -14.30
CA LEU A 225 7.59 9.97 -15.25
C LEU A 225 8.09 9.81 -16.69
N ILE A 226 7.50 8.87 -17.42
CA ILE A 226 7.50 8.86 -18.88
C ILE A 226 6.07 9.01 -19.40
N THR A 227 5.92 9.59 -20.59
CA THR A 227 4.61 9.86 -21.19
C THR A 227 4.56 9.42 -22.64
N ALA A 228 3.40 9.01 -23.10
CA ALA A 228 3.10 8.74 -24.51
C ALA A 228 1.73 9.32 -24.87
N ARG A 229 1.45 9.47 -26.17
CA ARG A 229 0.10 9.82 -26.63
C ARG A 229 -0.74 8.56 -26.78
N THR A 230 -2.04 8.63 -26.51
CA THR A 230 -2.94 7.48 -26.69
C THR A 230 -3.06 7.03 -28.15
N ASP A 231 -2.70 7.89 -29.10
CA ASP A 231 -2.71 7.65 -30.54
C ASP A 231 -1.35 7.38 -31.16
N SER A 232 -0.27 7.33 -30.36
CA SER A 232 1.03 6.90 -30.85
C SER A 232 1.16 5.38 -30.88
N ASP A 233 2.17 4.90 -31.60
CA ASP A 233 2.57 3.51 -31.60
C ASP A 233 3.37 3.21 -30.33
N LEU A 234 2.73 2.59 -29.34
CA LEU A 234 3.33 2.36 -28.02
C LEU A 234 4.51 1.38 -28.03
N LEU A 235 4.68 0.60 -29.10
CA LEU A 235 5.81 -0.31 -29.32
C LEU A 235 7.00 0.36 -30.03
N LYS A 236 6.95 1.68 -30.25
CA LYS A 236 8.11 2.47 -30.69
C LYS A 236 8.71 3.23 -29.51
N PRO A 237 10.01 3.05 -29.19
CA PRO A 237 10.65 3.77 -28.09
C PRO A 237 10.51 5.30 -28.20
N LEU A 238 10.58 5.84 -29.42
CA LEU A 238 10.45 7.28 -29.67
C LEU A 238 9.04 7.86 -29.41
N SER A 239 8.03 7.01 -29.20
CA SER A 239 6.71 7.45 -28.76
C SER A 239 6.68 7.89 -27.30
N TRP A 240 7.71 7.54 -26.52
CA TRP A 240 7.80 7.80 -25.10
C TRP A 240 8.74 8.96 -24.80
N SER A 241 8.25 9.94 -24.03
CA SER A 241 9.00 11.11 -23.57
C SER A 241 9.23 11.03 -22.07
N LYS A 242 10.51 11.04 -21.66
CA LYS A 242 10.93 10.95 -20.26
C LYS A 242 11.15 12.33 -19.65
N ARG A 243 10.62 12.56 -18.44
CA ARG A 243 10.90 13.79 -17.68
C ARG A 243 12.30 13.75 -17.07
N SER A 244 12.97 14.91 -17.09
CA SER A 244 14.36 15.04 -16.63
C SER A 244 14.52 15.20 -15.11
N TYR A 245 13.42 15.37 -14.39
CA TYR A 245 13.38 15.55 -12.94
C TYR A 245 12.35 14.62 -12.30
N PRO A 246 12.55 14.23 -11.04
CA PRO A 246 11.60 13.41 -10.30
C PRO A 246 10.27 14.16 -10.10
N ILE A 247 9.16 13.42 -10.09
CA ILE A 247 7.82 13.99 -9.85
C ILE A 247 7.30 13.74 -8.44
N PHE A 248 7.99 12.91 -7.65
CA PHE A 248 7.69 12.66 -6.24
C PHE A 248 8.93 12.13 -5.53
N GLN A 249 9.33 12.71 -4.40
CA GLN A 249 10.57 12.37 -3.69
C GLN A 249 10.45 12.65 -2.20
N SER A 250 11.44 12.22 -1.42
CA SER A 250 11.54 12.42 0.03
C SER A 250 11.24 13.86 0.44
N ALA A 251 10.32 14.04 1.39
CA ALA A 251 9.90 15.33 1.93
C ALA A 251 9.21 15.15 3.29
N ASN A 252 9.10 16.21 4.09
CA ASN A 252 8.37 16.21 5.36
C ASN A 252 8.79 15.08 6.33
N GLY A 253 10.08 14.75 6.36
CA GLY A 253 10.62 13.67 7.19
C GLY A 253 10.28 12.26 6.68
N LEU A 254 9.77 12.15 5.45
CA LEU A 254 9.50 10.88 4.78
C LEU A 254 10.58 10.57 3.76
N PHE A 255 11.00 9.30 3.75
CA PHE A 255 12.15 8.84 2.98
C PHE A 255 11.76 7.72 2.03
N GLY A 256 12.44 7.69 0.89
CA GLY A 256 12.27 6.64 -0.10
C GLY A 256 10.83 6.45 -0.59
N PRO A 257 10.03 7.49 -0.90
CA PRO A 257 8.70 7.27 -1.42
C PRO A 257 8.77 6.65 -2.82
N GLY A 258 8.33 5.42 -2.94
CA GLY A 258 8.23 4.75 -4.23
C GLY A 258 7.26 3.58 -4.17
N HIS A 259 7.19 2.85 -5.28
CA HIS A 259 6.16 1.88 -5.65
C HIS A 259 4.76 2.30 -5.21
N GLN A 260 3.96 2.67 -6.20
CA GLN A 260 2.68 3.30 -6.03
C GLN A 260 1.59 2.54 -6.76
N SER A 261 0.35 2.95 -6.57
CA SER A 261 -0.77 2.71 -7.47
C SER A 261 -1.71 3.90 -7.43
N PHE A 262 -2.59 3.99 -8.44
CA PHE A 262 -3.58 5.06 -8.54
C PHE A 262 -4.99 4.49 -8.45
N THR A 263 -5.86 5.23 -7.77
CA THR A 263 -7.28 4.88 -7.70
C THR A 263 -8.13 6.14 -7.60
N LYS A 264 -9.45 5.96 -7.60
CA LYS A 264 -10.43 7.04 -7.42
C LYS A 264 -11.04 6.97 -6.03
N SER A 265 -11.53 8.10 -5.51
CA SER A 265 -12.42 8.11 -4.33
C SER A 265 -13.70 7.30 -4.58
N LYS A 266 -14.47 7.00 -3.52
CA LYS A 266 -15.62 6.08 -3.58
C LYS A 266 -16.63 6.54 -4.63
N ASP A 267 -16.87 7.85 -4.67
CA ASP A 267 -17.78 8.55 -5.57
C ASP A 267 -17.17 9.03 -6.90
N ASN A 268 -15.92 8.66 -7.21
CA ASN A 268 -15.16 9.06 -8.41
C ASN A 268 -14.80 10.56 -8.53
N ARG A 269 -14.98 11.36 -7.48
CA ARG A 269 -14.72 12.81 -7.56
C ARG A 269 -13.25 13.19 -7.41
N GLU A 270 -12.45 12.34 -6.77
CA GLU A 270 -11.05 12.61 -6.50
C GLU A 270 -10.14 11.51 -7.03
N ASP A 271 -8.92 11.91 -7.38
CA ASP A 271 -7.83 11.04 -7.78
C ASP A 271 -6.88 10.85 -6.58
N TRP A 272 -6.57 9.59 -6.27
CA TRP A 272 -5.79 9.19 -5.11
C TRP A 272 -4.59 8.35 -5.51
N MET A 273 -3.46 8.64 -4.87
CA MET A 273 -2.24 7.86 -4.97
C MET A 273 -2.03 7.10 -3.67
N ILE A 274 -1.66 5.84 -3.80
CA ILE A 274 -1.28 4.97 -2.69
C ILE A 274 0.16 4.55 -2.95
N TYR A 275 0.99 4.64 -1.93
CA TYR A 275 2.43 4.47 -2.07
C TYR A 275 3.04 4.01 -0.77
N HIS A 276 4.23 3.43 -0.84
CA HIS A 276 4.97 3.13 0.38
C HIS A 276 6.09 4.13 0.62
N THR A 277 6.60 4.12 1.85
CA THR A 277 7.79 4.85 2.26
C THR A 277 8.55 4.04 3.29
N ALA A 278 9.85 4.29 3.42
CA ALA A 278 10.63 3.83 4.57
C ALA A 278 9.97 4.28 5.88
N ARG A 279 9.88 3.39 6.88
CA ARG A 279 9.27 3.76 8.18
C ARG A 279 10.07 4.83 8.89
N TYR A 280 11.38 4.81 8.74
CA TYR A 280 12.32 5.80 9.28
C TYR A 280 13.53 5.90 8.34
N SER A 281 14.36 6.93 8.51
CA SER A 281 15.57 7.11 7.70
C SER A 281 16.49 5.88 7.81
N GLY A 282 16.89 5.30 6.68
CA GLY A 282 17.79 4.15 6.64
C GLY A 282 17.13 2.81 7.01
N SER A 283 15.79 2.73 7.07
CA SER A 283 15.09 1.47 7.38
C SER A 283 15.10 0.42 6.26
N GLY A 284 15.65 0.77 5.09
CA GLY A 284 15.65 -0.08 3.90
C GLY A 284 14.25 -0.52 3.51
N TRP A 285 14.06 -1.82 3.33
CA TRP A 285 12.75 -2.40 2.95
C TRP A 285 11.71 -2.45 4.07
N THR A 286 12.03 -1.98 5.28
CA THR A 286 11.06 -1.81 6.36
C THR A 286 10.18 -0.58 6.05
N ARG A 287 8.96 -0.84 5.57
CA ARG A 287 8.10 0.19 4.94
C ARG A 287 6.69 0.24 5.56
N ASN A 288 5.99 1.34 5.31
CA ASN A 288 4.57 1.51 5.60
C ASN A 288 3.87 2.09 4.36
N ILE A 289 2.54 1.97 4.32
CA ILE A 289 1.71 2.39 3.17
C ILE A 289 0.90 3.63 3.54
N ARG A 290 0.88 4.58 2.60
CA ARG A 290 0.28 5.90 2.72
C ARG A 290 -0.65 6.16 1.55
N ALA A 291 -1.63 7.03 1.76
CA ALA A 291 -2.51 7.51 0.71
C ALA A 291 -2.63 9.05 0.75
N GLN A 292 -2.70 9.68 -0.42
CA GLN A 292 -2.99 11.11 -0.55
C GLN A 292 -3.71 11.42 -1.87
N PRO A 293 -4.55 12.47 -1.89
CA PRO A 293 -5.14 12.93 -3.13
C PRO A 293 -4.06 13.63 -3.97
N PHE A 294 -4.21 13.59 -5.29
CA PHE A 294 -3.36 14.32 -6.22
C PHE A 294 -4.21 15.10 -7.22
N THR A 295 -3.56 16.02 -7.94
CA THR A 295 -4.23 16.86 -8.95
C THR A 295 -3.57 16.67 -10.30
N TRP A 296 -3.98 17.43 -11.31
CA TRP A 296 -3.48 17.26 -12.67
C TRP A 296 -2.82 18.55 -13.15
N ASN A 297 -1.70 18.41 -13.84
CA ASN A 297 -1.04 19.51 -14.53
C ASN A 297 -1.84 19.91 -15.79
N ALA A 298 -1.54 21.09 -16.33
CA ALA A 298 -2.17 21.59 -17.57
C ALA A 298 -1.92 20.68 -18.79
N ASP A 299 -0.82 19.91 -18.79
CA ASP A 299 -0.48 18.95 -19.83
C ASP A 299 -1.14 17.56 -19.64
N ASN A 300 -2.09 17.43 -18.70
CA ASN A 300 -2.75 16.19 -18.30
C ASN A 300 -1.86 15.14 -17.63
N THR A 301 -0.64 15.48 -17.21
CA THR A 301 0.18 14.60 -16.35
C THR A 301 -0.22 14.71 -14.88
N PRO A 302 0.01 13.68 -14.04
CA PRO A 302 -0.31 13.76 -12.62
C PRO A 302 0.60 14.76 -11.89
N ASN A 303 -0.01 15.57 -11.02
CA ASN A 303 0.68 16.40 -10.04
C ASN A 303 0.54 15.77 -8.65
N LEU A 304 1.52 14.95 -8.29
CA LEU A 304 1.56 14.18 -7.04
C LEU A 304 1.89 15.04 -5.80
N GLY A 305 2.40 16.25 -6.02
CA GLY A 305 2.89 17.12 -4.95
C GLY A 305 4.10 16.51 -4.24
N THR A 306 4.09 16.57 -2.91
CA THR A 306 5.11 15.94 -2.04
C THR A 306 4.42 14.99 -1.06
N PRO A 307 5.15 13.99 -0.51
CA PRO A 307 4.63 13.15 0.55
C PRO A 307 4.01 13.98 1.67
N ARG A 308 2.74 13.74 2.01
CA ARG A 308 2.06 14.48 3.08
C ARG A 308 2.76 14.27 4.43
N SER A 309 2.90 15.33 5.21
CA SER A 309 3.49 15.27 6.55
C SER A 309 2.74 14.25 7.43
N PRO A 310 3.45 13.39 8.20
CA PRO A 310 2.85 12.39 9.10
C PRO A 310 1.83 12.93 10.09
N ASN A 311 1.96 14.21 10.45
CA ASN A 311 1.19 14.85 11.50
C ASN A 311 0.12 15.80 10.95
N SER A 312 -0.03 15.87 9.62
CA SER A 312 -1.07 16.68 9.00
C SER A 312 -2.31 15.84 8.75
N GLN A 313 -3.46 16.38 9.14
CA GLN A 313 -4.75 15.83 8.80
C GLN A 313 -5.00 15.93 7.29
N ILE A 314 -5.45 14.83 6.70
CA ILE A 314 -5.84 14.73 5.30
C ILE A 314 -7.36 14.51 5.29
N LYS A 315 -8.10 15.21 4.44
CA LYS A 315 -9.53 14.92 4.27
C LYS A 315 -9.71 13.45 3.87
N VAL A 316 -10.70 12.78 4.46
CA VAL A 316 -11.05 11.42 4.02
C VAL A 316 -11.43 11.44 2.53
N PRO A 317 -11.10 10.38 1.75
CA PRO A 317 -11.52 10.28 0.36
C PRO A 317 -13.01 10.54 0.18
N SER A 318 -13.37 11.31 -0.84
CA SER A 318 -14.76 11.69 -1.06
C SER A 318 -15.69 10.45 -1.18
N GLY A 319 -16.82 10.52 -0.48
CA GLY A 319 -17.77 9.42 -0.35
C GLY A 319 -17.48 8.42 0.78
N GLU A 320 -16.33 8.49 1.46
CA GLU A 320 -16.11 7.74 2.71
C GLU A 320 -16.89 8.35 3.88
N PRO A 321 -17.29 7.54 4.88
CA PRO A 321 -17.95 8.04 6.08
C PRO A 321 -17.02 8.94 6.90
N ASN A 322 -17.61 9.87 7.65
CA ASN A 322 -16.91 10.54 8.74
C ASN A 322 -16.44 9.52 9.79
N ARG A 323 -15.47 9.93 10.59
CA ARG A 323 -14.89 9.14 11.66
C ARG A 323 -15.25 9.75 13.00
N ASP A 324 -15.56 8.90 13.96
CA ASP A 324 -15.67 9.30 15.35
C ASP A 324 -14.29 9.16 16.00
N ARG A 325 -13.63 10.29 16.25
CA ARG A 325 -12.30 10.33 16.88
C ARG A 325 -12.41 10.42 18.39
N TYR A 326 -11.84 9.44 19.07
CA TYR A 326 -11.70 9.39 20.53
C TYR A 326 -10.23 9.61 20.89
N GLU A 327 -9.94 10.68 21.61
CA GLU A 327 -8.57 10.97 22.07
C GLU A 327 -8.19 10.07 23.24
N ALA A 328 -6.97 9.52 23.22
CA ALA A 328 -6.54 8.55 24.24
C ALA A 328 -6.46 9.17 25.63
N GLU A 329 -6.10 10.45 25.75
CA GLU A 329 -6.04 11.18 27.01
C GLU A 329 -7.41 11.35 27.69
N ALA A 330 -8.51 11.14 26.94
CA ALA A 330 -9.87 11.16 27.48
C ALA A 330 -10.38 9.75 27.85
N ALA A 331 -9.60 8.69 27.60
CA ALA A 331 -9.94 7.32 27.97
C ALA A 331 -9.75 7.08 29.47
N VAL A 332 -10.31 5.98 29.98
CA VAL A 332 -10.07 5.59 31.38
C VAL A 332 -8.71 4.90 31.47
N LEU A 333 -7.79 5.51 32.23
CA LEU A 333 -6.42 5.01 32.44
C LEU A 333 -6.33 4.32 33.80
N LYS A 334 -5.77 3.10 33.85
CA LYS A 334 -5.61 2.34 35.11
C LYS A 334 -4.21 1.75 35.22
N ASN A 335 -3.66 1.82 36.43
CA ASN A 335 -2.42 1.14 36.84
C ASN A 335 -1.18 1.52 36.00
N GLY A 336 -0.90 2.82 35.85
CA GLY A 336 0.35 3.30 35.25
C GLY A 336 0.19 4.32 34.11
N PRO A 337 -0.66 4.09 33.09
CA PRO A 337 -0.75 4.97 31.95
C PRO A 337 -1.15 6.39 32.34
N TYR A 338 -0.55 7.39 31.69
CA TYR A 338 -0.90 8.79 31.88
C TYR A 338 -0.75 9.56 30.57
N SER A 339 -1.46 10.69 30.49
CA SER A 339 -1.41 11.61 29.35
C SER A 339 -0.15 12.49 29.38
N ARG A 340 0.53 12.63 28.24
CA ARG A 340 1.71 13.48 28.08
C ARG A 340 1.55 14.40 26.87
N SER A 341 2.03 15.64 26.98
CA SER A 341 2.10 16.57 25.84
C SER A 341 3.03 16.06 24.75
N GLU A 342 2.52 16.05 23.52
CA GLU A 342 3.24 15.70 22.31
C GLU A 342 2.64 16.47 21.14
N VAL A 343 3.38 17.43 20.60
CA VAL A 343 2.88 18.37 19.57
C VAL A 343 2.50 17.69 18.25
N SER A 344 3.04 16.49 18.00
CA SER A 344 2.71 15.69 16.82
C SER A 344 1.46 14.81 16.98
N ALA A 345 0.93 14.70 18.20
CA ALA A 345 -0.26 13.92 18.52
C ALA A 345 -1.54 14.69 18.15
N SER A 346 -2.64 13.97 17.94
CA SER A 346 -3.97 14.59 17.88
C SER A 346 -4.23 15.32 19.19
N ASN A 347 -4.82 16.52 19.10
CA ASN A 347 -5.09 17.35 20.28
C ASN A 347 -3.86 17.70 21.16
N GLY A 348 -2.62 17.43 20.68
CA GLY A 348 -1.37 17.77 21.36
C GLY A 348 -1.04 16.88 22.58
N LEU A 349 -1.76 15.78 22.79
CA LEU A 349 -1.60 14.86 23.91
C LEU A 349 -1.58 13.42 23.41
N LYS A 350 -0.89 12.54 24.13
CA LYS A 350 -0.90 11.09 23.91
C LYS A 350 -0.92 10.36 25.24
N VAL A 351 -1.27 9.07 25.22
CA VAL A 351 -1.14 8.17 26.37
C VAL A 351 0.05 7.25 26.18
N GLY A 352 0.95 7.27 27.17
CA GLY A 352 2.05 6.32 27.26
C GLY A 352 2.06 5.59 28.60
N HIS A 353 3.17 4.93 28.89
CA HIS A 353 3.36 4.15 30.13
C HIS A 353 2.33 3.03 30.35
N ILE A 354 1.91 2.40 29.25
CA ILE A 354 1.19 1.13 29.28
C ILE A 354 2.23 0.04 29.52
N ASP A 355 2.85 0.06 30.71
CA ASP A 355 4.11 -0.63 31.00
C ASP A 355 3.94 -1.77 32.02
N ASN A 356 3.03 -1.61 32.98
CA ASN A 356 2.77 -2.61 34.00
C ASN A 356 1.93 -3.76 33.43
N SER A 357 2.11 -4.96 33.96
CA SER A 357 1.37 -6.15 33.52
C SER A 357 -0.15 -6.01 33.61
N ASP A 358 -0.64 -5.10 34.46
CA ASP A 358 -2.05 -4.77 34.69
C ASP A 358 -2.44 -3.35 34.22
N SER A 359 -1.56 -2.65 33.50
CA SER A 359 -1.87 -1.36 32.87
C SER A 359 -3.00 -1.51 31.86
N SER A 360 -3.92 -0.53 31.82
CA SER A 360 -4.96 -0.48 30.79
C SER A 360 -5.40 0.93 30.39
N VAL A 361 -5.80 1.02 29.13
CA VAL A 361 -6.47 2.17 28.50
C VAL A 361 -7.82 1.67 28.00
N GLU A 362 -8.91 2.20 28.55
CA GLU A 362 -10.28 1.75 28.26
C GLU A 362 -11.06 2.86 27.52
N PHE A 363 -11.32 2.64 26.23
CA PHE A 363 -12.14 3.53 25.40
C PHE A 363 -13.62 3.15 25.51
N SER A 364 -14.49 4.16 25.60
CA SER A 364 -15.95 3.99 25.61
C SER A 364 -16.58 4.48 24.30
N VAL A 365 -16.57 3.61 23.29
CA VAL A 365 -16.97 3.90 21.90
C VAL A 365 -18.49 3.81 21.73
N GLN A 366 -19.10 4.86 21.20
CA GLN A 366 -20.51 4.85 20.79
C GLN A 366 -20.67 4.37 19.36
N CYS A 367 -21.64 3.49 19.14
CA CYS A 367 -22.02 3.00 17.81
C CYS A 367 -23.52 3.20 17.61
N SER A 368 -23.91 3.87 16.52
CA SER A 368 -25.32 4.13 16.21
C SER A 368 -26.12 2.86 15.88
N LYS A 369 -25.44 1.81 15.42
CA LYS A 369 -26.01 0.49 15.13
C LYS A 369 -24.99 -0.62 15.35
N ALA A 370 -25.48 -1.84 15.57
CA ALA A 370 -24.62 -3.01 15.59
C ALA A 370 -24.08 -3.32 14.19
N GLY A 371 -22.84 -3.80 14.10
CA GLY A 371 -22.23 -4.11 12.80
C GLY A 371 -20.72 -4.26 12.85
N TRP A 372 -20.11 -4.34 11.66
CA TRP A 372 -18.67 -4.29 11.48
C TRP A 372 -18.21 -2.84 11.40
N TYR A 373 -17.19 -2.51 12.18
CA TYR A 373 -16.56 -1.20 12.23
C TYR A 373 -15.07 -1.36 11.94
N ILE A 374 -14.53 -0.39 11.21
CA ILE A 374 -13.11 -0.19 11.11
C ILE A 374 -12.70 0.71 12.27
N VAL A 375 -11.66 0.27 12.98
CA VAL A 375 -11.08 0.95 14.13
C VAL A 375 -9.60 1.16 13.84
N ILE A 376 -9.18 2.41 13.76
CA ILE A 376 -7.79 2.79 13.49
C ILE A 376 -7.22 3.45 14.74
N VAL A 377 -6.23 2.81 15.34
CA VAL A 377 -5.50 3.33 16.49
C VAL A 377 -4.22 3.99 15.99
N ARG A 378 -4.05 5.29 16.23
CA ARG A 378 -2.79 6.00 15.94
C ARG A 378 -1.79 5.69 17.06
N THR A 379 -0.68 5.05 16.70
CA THR A 379 0.22 4.40 17.67
C THR A 379 1.67 4.75 17.44
N GLY A 380 2.46 4.88 18.50
CA GLY A 380 3.91 5.05 18.45
C GLY A 380 4.64 3.86 19.07
N ASN A 381 5.74 3.41 18.47
CA ASN A 381 6.63 2.41 19.06
C ASN A 381 8.09 2.81 18.81
N GLY A 382 8.77 3.16 19.91
CA GLY A 382 10.21 3.43 19.95
C GLY A 382 10.98 2.45 20.84
N SER A 383 10.50 1.22 20.94
CA SER A 383 11.16 0.14 21.70
C SER A 383 12.61 -0.07 21.24
N SER A 384 13.49 -0.43 22.18
CA SER A 384 14.91 -0.66 21.91
C SER A 384 15.11 -1.80 20.89
N GLY A 385 16.20 -1.72 20.12
CA GLY A 385 16.54 -2.74 19.13
C GLY A 385 15.54 -2.87 17.97
N ASN A 386 14.74 -1.82 17.71
CA ASN A 386 13.66 -1.81 16.72
C ASN A 386 12.60 -2.91 16.97
N ALA A 387 12.40 -3.30 18.24
CA ALA A 387 11.54 -4.42 18.59
C ALA A 387 10.06 -4.15 18.27
N LEU A 388 9.37 -5.20 17.82
CA LEU A 388 7.92 -5.21 17.65
C LEU A 388 7.24 -5.10 19.03
N ALA A 389 6.34 -4.14 19.20
CA ALA A 389 5.53 -4.02 20.42
C ALA A 389 4.16 -4.65 20.22
N SER A 390 3.54 -5.06 21.32
CA SER A 390 2.16 -5.53 21.31
C SER A 390 1.37 -5.03 22.50
N HIS A 391 0.06 -4.94 22.29
CA HIS A 391 -0.93 -4.82 23.33
C HIS A 391 -1.92 -5.98 23.24
N LYS A 392 -2.72 -6.19 24.28
CA LYS A 392 -3.89 -7.06 24.21
C LYS A 392 -5.13 -6.19 24.12
N LEU A 393 -6.01 -6.50 23.18
CA LEU A 393 -7.29 -5.82 22.99
C LEU A 393 -8.43 -6.75 23.40
N SER A 394 -9.38 -6.24 24.17
CA SER A 394 -10.68 -6.88 24.40
C SER A 394 -11.83 -5.93 24.08
N VAL A 395 -12.93 -6.51 23.60
CA VAL A 395 -14.18 -5.79 23.29
C VAL A 395 -15.25 -6.23 24.29
N ASN A 396 -15.88 -5.29 24.98
CA ASN A 396 -16.98 -5.54 25.92
C ASN A 396 -16.67 -6.63 26.98
N ASN A 397 -15.45 -6.62 27.52
CA ASN A 397 -14.93 -7.63 28.46
C ASN A 397 -14.95 -9.08 27.91
N GLY A 398 -15.00 -9.25 26.58
CA GLY A 398 -14.83 -10.54 25.93
C GLY A 398 -13.37 -11.02 25.93
N GLY A 399 -13.10 -12.05 25.12
CA GLY A 399 -11.76 -12.60 24.94
C GLY A 399 -10.75 -11.54 24.45
N THR A 400 -9.49 -11.71 24.82
CA THR A 400 -8.40 -10.82 24.40
C THR A 400 -7.72 -11.33 23.14
N SER A 401 -7.36 -10.43 22.23
CA SER A 401 -6.48 -10.71 21.08
C SER A 401 -5.22 -9.86 21.17
N GLU A 402 -4.08 -10.42 20.78
CA GLU A 402 -2.84 -9.66 20.68
C GLU A 402 -2.87 -8.79 19.41
N VAL A 403 -2.51 -7.52 19.56
CA VAL A 403 -2.43 -6.54 18.48
C VAL A 403 -1.04 -5.92 18.47
N PHE A 404 -0.47 -5.77 17.28
CA PHE A 404 0.93 -5.41 17.12
C PHE A 404 1.10 -3.97 16.65
N THR A 405 2.10 -3.29 17.22
CA THR A 405 2.53 -1.96 16.80
C THR A 405 3.97 -2.06 16.33
N VAL A 406 4.17 -1.85 15.03
CA VAL A 406 5.50 -1.94 14.43
C VAL A 406 6.40 -0.78 14.86
N TYR A 407 7.70 -1.03 14.93
CA TYR A 407 8.67 0.00 15.25
C TYR A 407 8.78 1.03 14.11
N SER A 408 8.67 2.30 14.49
CA SER A 408 8.94 3.46 13.62
C SER A 408 9.75 4.55 14.35
N GLY A 409 10.05 4.37 15.63
CA GLY A 409 10.59 5.41 16.52
C GLY A 409 9.49 6.15 17.28
N TRP A 410 9.85 6.77 18.42
CA TRP A 410 8.91 7.59 19.18
C TRP A 410 8.45 8.81 18.38
N ASN A 411 7.15 9.13 18.47
CA ASN A 411 6.50 10.25 17.77
C ASN A 411 6.53 10.17 16.24
N ASN A 412 6.96 9.03 15.69
CA ASN A 412 6.79 8.70 14.29
C ASN A 412 5.60 7.73 14.17
N TRP A 413 4.42 8.33 14.03
CA TRP A 413 3.15 7.64 14.21
C TRP A 413 2.88 6.60 13.11
N GLY A 414 2.55 5.39 13.57
CA GLY A 414 1.94 4.33 12.77
C GLY A 414 0.44 4.24 12.99
N SER A 415 -0.18 3.23 12.40
CA SER A 415 -1.61 2.97 12.57
C SER A 415 -1.87 1.48 12.67
N LEU A 416 -2.37 1.06 13.83
CA LEU A 416 -2.95 -0.26 14.03
C LEU A 416 -4.39 -0.22 13.51
N THR A 417 -4.68 -1.01 12.48
CA THR A 417 -6.00 -1.09 11.85
C THR A 417 -6.71 -2.38 12.27
N LEU A 418 -7.98 -2.28 12.62
CA LEU A 418 -8.78 -3.39 13.16
C LEU A 418 -10.17 -3.38 12.55
N ARG A 419 -10.72 -4.56 12.28
CA ARG A 419 -12.13 -4.74 11.91
C ARG A 419 -12.85 -5.46 13.03
N LEU A 420 -13.69 -4.73 13.76
CA LEU A 420 -14.34 -5.21 14.98
C LEU A 420 -15.86 -5.27 14.80
N LYS A 421 -16.47 -6.31 15.36
CA LYS A 421 -17.93 -6.41 15.45
C LYS A 421 -18.37 -5.72 16.74
N LEU A 422 -19.10 -4.62 16.62
CA LEU A 422 -19.55 -3.80 17.76
C LEU A 422 -21.07 -3.83 17.87
N ASN A 423 -21.58 -3.65 19.10
CA ASN A 423 -23.00 -3.57 19.40
C ASN A 423 -23.54 -2.16 19.15
N ALA A 424 -24.85 -2.00 18.98
CA ALA A 424 -25.48 -0.69 19.07
C ALA A 424 -25.33 -0.14 20.50
N GLY A 425 -25.09 1.17 20.63
CA GLY A 425 -24.84 1.83 21.90
C GLY A 425 -23.36 1.85 22.29
N THR A 426 -23.09 1.79 23.59
CA THR A 426 -21.73 1.88 24.13
C THR A 426 -21.01 0.54 24.05
N ASN A 427 -19.78 0.55 23.53
CA ASN A 427 -18.84 -0.56 23.53
C ASN A 427 -17.57 -0.16 24.29
N THR A 428 -17.02 -1.07 25.08
CA THR A 428 -15.73 -0.87 25.75
C THR A 428 -14.63 -1.52 24.92
N LEU A 429 -13.66 -0.74 24.45
CA LEU A 429 -12.42 -1.25 23.86
C LEU A 429 -11.30 -1.09 24.88
N LYS A 430 -10.86 -2.19 25.47
CA LYS A 430 -9.82 -2.20 26.51
C LYS A 430 -8.51 -2.69 25.92
N VAL A 431 -7.51 -1.81 25.95
CA VAL A 431 -6.13 -2.10 25.56
C VAL A 431 -5.30 -2.31 26.83
N THR A 432 -4.60 -3.43 26.95
CA THR A 432 -3.71 -3.74 28.07
C THR A 432 -2.31 -4.08 27.59
N LYS A 433 -1.34 -4.09 28.52
CA LYS A 433 0.06 -4.43 28.26
C LYS A 433 0.22 -5.76 27.52
N GLY A 434 1.02 -5.75 26.45
CA GLY A 434 1.58 -6.92 25.78
C GLY A 434 3.11 -6.95 25.90
N GLN A 435 3.82 -7.11 24.80
CA GLN A 435 5.28 -7.12 24.72
C GLN A 435 5.84 -5.74 24.36
N ASN A 436 7.05 -5.42 24.85
CA ASN A 436 7.75 -4.14 24.60
C ASN A 436 6.87 -2.90 24.85
N PHE A 437 7.14 -1.77 24.22
CA PHE A 437 6.51 -0.49 24.56
C PHE A 437 5.86 0.17 23.35
N ALA A 438 4.59 0.52 23.47
CA ALA A 438 3.86 1.32 22.50
C ALA A 438 2.95 2.33 23.20
N GLU A 439 2.72 3.45 22.54
CA GLU A 439 1.90 4.57 23.01
C GLU A 439 0.71 4.77 22.06
N ILE A 440 -0.36 5.36 22.59
CA ILE A 440 -1.61 5.58 21.86
C ILE A 440 -1.90 7.07 21.82
N ASP A 441 -2.18 7.59 20.64
CA ASP A 441 -2.59 8.97 20.42
C ASP A 441 -4.12 9.07 20.38
N CYS A 442 -4.73 8.51 19.35
CA CYS A 442 -6.17 8.59 19.16
C CYS A 442 -6.73 7.31 18.53
N LEU A 443 -8.04 7.18 18.59
CA LEU A 443 -8.83 6.11 17.99
C LEU A 443 -9.84 6.71 17.01
N ASP A 444 -9.74 6.38 15.72
CA ASP A 444 -10.76 6.69 14.73
C ASP A 444 -11.66 5.46 14.55
N VAL A 445 -12.99 5.65 14.69
CA VAL A 445 -13.99 4.59 14.50
C VAL A 445 -14.98 5.00 13.41
N PHE A 446 -15.22 4.11 12.45
CA PHE A 446 -16.23 4.32 11.42
C PHE A 446 -16.77 2.98 10.93
N ILE A 447 -17.99 3.00 10.38
CA ILE A 447 -18.66 1.78 9.96
C ILE A 447 -18.09 1.26 8.64
N ASP A 448 -17.96 -0.06 8.52
CA ASP A 448 -17.52 -0.73 7.29
C ASP A 448 -18.73 -0.92 6.33
N GLN A 449 -19.08 0.11 5.56
CA GLN A 449 -20.21 0.13 4.61
C GLN A 449 -19.93 0.95 3.33
#